data_AF-A0A537YRU8-F1
#
_entry.id   AF-A0A537YRU8-F1
#
_cell.length_a   1.000
_cell.length_b   1.000
_cell.length_c   1.000
_cell.angle_alpha   90.00
_cell.angle_beta   90.00
_cell.angle_gamma   90.00
#
_symmetry.space_group_name_H-M   'P 1'
#
loop_
_entity.id
_entity.type
_entity.pdbx_description
1 polymer ?
#
loop_
_entity_poly.entity_id
_entity_poly.type
_entity_poly.pdbx_seq_one_letter_code
_entity_poly.pdbx_strand_id
1 'polypeptide(L)'
;MTDKAPGAVGVTFAKGVLEDVAELTTPAADSDQTGKDEAEALKRRIAELLVQCRGNPFIGELMGPGLHPELANCRRVRFDIPSHKAKPRFRLIYRNEPIDGAPAECKWLTVAPRAGLQAHRRARQRS
;
A
#
# COMPACT_ATOMS: atom_id res chain seq x y z
N MET A 1 -7.31 17.26 19.63
CA MET A 1 -7.18 15.89 20.17
C MET A 1 -8.14 15.00 19.40
N THR A 2 -7.65 14.19 18.47
CA THR A 2 -8.49 13.24 17.72
C THR A 2 -8.52 11.93 18.50
N ASP A 3 -9.69 11.64 19.07
CA ASP A 3 -10.00 10.41 19.78
C ASP A 3 -9.68 9.19 18.88
N LYS A 4 -8.79 8.31 19.34
CA LYS A 4 -8.51 7.04 18.64
C LYS A 4 -9.60 6.07 19.06
N ALA A 5 -10.45 5.66 18.11
CA ALA A 5 -11.35 4.54 18.34
C ALA A 5 -10.55 3.33 18.90
N PRO A 6 -11.06 2.63 19.92
CA PRO A 6 -10.38 1.49 20.52
C PRO A 6 -10.08 0.45 19.43
N GLY A 7 -8.79 0.12 19.24
CA GLY A 7 -8.32 -0.79 18.19
C GLY A 7 -7.75 -0.13 16.93
N ALA A 8 -7.81 1.19 16.78
CA ALA A 8 -7.25 1.89 15.63
C ALA A 8 -5.71 2.06 15.74
N VAL A 9 -4.98 1.57 14.75
CA VAL A 9 -3.51 1.72 14.67
C VAL A 9 -3.11 3.00 13.93
N GLY A 10 -1.90 3.50 14.19
CA GLY A 10 -1.30 4.54 13.35
C GLY A 10 -1.01 4.03 11.94
N VAL A 11 -1.01 4.90 10.93
CA VAL A 11 -0.45 4.59 9.62
C VAL A 11 0.68 5.57 9.36
N THR A 12 1.88 5.05 9.14
CA THR A 12 3.10 5.83 8.90
C THR A 12 3.65 5.47 7.52
N PHE A 13 4.47 6.34 6.95
CA PHE A 13 5.02 6.19 5.60
C PHE A 13 6.54 6.19 5.64
N ALA A 14 7.17 5.17 5.05
CA ALA A 14 8.58 5.23 4.75
C ALA A 14 8.88 6.35 3.74
N LYS A 15 10.11 6.85 3.74
CA LYS A 15 10.58 7.83 2.74
C LYS A 15 10.36 7.28 1.33
N GLY A 16 9.77 8.08 0.43
CA GLY A 16 9.48 7.66 -0.95
C GLY A 16 8.05 7.16 -1.20
N VAL A 17 7.25 6.92 -0.16
CA VAL A 17 5.89 6.36 -0.35
C VAL A 17 4.89 7.41 -0.84
N LEU A 18 5.03 8.68 -0.44
CA LEU A 18 4.15 9.72 -0.97
C LEU A 18 4.45 10.01 -2.44
N GLU A 19 5.72 9.89 -2.82
CA GLU A 19 6.19 9.96 -4.21
C GLU A 19 5.67 8.79 -5.03
N ASP A 20 5.67 7.56 -4.49
CA ASP A 20 5.04 6.40 -5.11
C ASP A 20 3.54 6.66 -5.41
N VAL A 21 2.81 7.24 -4.44
CA VAL A 21 1.38 7.57 -4.62
C VAL A 21 1.23 8.64 -5.71
N ALA A 22 2.03 9.71 -5.66
CA ALA A 22 1.98 10.76 -6.66
C ALA A 22 2.27 10.24 -8.08
N GLU A 23 3.28 9.37 -8.23
CA GLU A 23 3.61 8.73 -9.51
C GLU A 23 2.43 7.91 -10.06
N LEU A 24 1.69 7.22 -9.19
CA LEU A 24 0.56 6.39 -9.60
C LEU A 24 -0.72 7.18 -9.90
N THR A 25 -0.96 8.28 -9.20
CA THR A 25 -2.24 9.00 -9.25
C THR A 25 -2.20 10.31 -10.03
N THR A 26 -1.04 10.70 -10.55
CA THR A 26 -0.93 11.87 -11.42
C THR A 26 -1.23 11.44 -12.85
N PRO A 27 -2.32 11.90 -13.47
CA PRO A 27 -2.58 11.59 -14.88
C PRO A 27 -1.48 12.20 -15.76
N ALA A 28 -1.14 11.51 -16.85
CA ALA A 28 -0.23 12.07 -17.84
C ALA A 28 -0.84 13.34 -18.46
N ALA A 29 0.01 14.27 -18.90
CA ALA A 29 -0.44 15.57 -19.42
C ALA A 29 -1.39 15.45 -20.63
N ASP A 30 -1.24 14.38 -21.40
CA ASP A 30 -2.03 14.02 -22.59
C ASP A 30 -3.14 13.00 -22.31
N SER A 31 -3.42 12.68 -21.04
CA SER A 31 -4.49 11.74 -20.68
C SER A 31 -5.87 12.25 -21.11
N ASP A 32 -6.64 11.37 -21.74
CA ASP A 32 -8.06 11.57 -22.01
C ASP A 32 -8.89 11.51 -20.71
N GLN A 33 -10.22 11.63 -20.82
CA GLN A 33 -11.10 11.56 -19.65
C GLN A 33 -11.00 10.21 -18.93
N THR A 34 -10.87 9.12 -19.69
CA THR A 34 -10.73 7.76 -19.15
C THR A 34 -9.49 7.66 -18.26
N GLY A 35 -8.33 8.15 -18.73
CA GLY A 35 -7.09 8.13 -17.94
C GLY A 35 -7.18 8.96 -16.66
N LYS A 36 -7.89 10.09 -16.70
CA LYS A 36 -8.14 10.93 -15.51
C LYS A 36 -9.04 10.22 -14.50
N ASP A 37 -10.10 9.57 -14.97
CA ASP A 37 -11.03 8.82 -14.12
C ASP A 37 -10.34 7.61 -13.47
N GLU A 38 -9.46 6.92 -14.20
CA GLU A 38 -8.65 5.83 -13.63
C GLU A 38 -7.69 6.32 -12.55
N ALA A 39 -7.03 7.46 -12.75
CA ALA A 39 -6.12 8.05 -11.78
C ALA A 39 -6.86 8.44 -10.47
N GLU A 40 -8.03 9.06 -10.57
CA GLU A 40 -8.86 9.40 -9.40
C GLU A 40 -9.43 8.15 -8.72
N ALA A 41 -9.86 7.13 -9.49
CA ALA A 41 -10.27 5.85 -8.92
C ALA A 41 -9.13 5.17 -8.14
N LEU A 42 -7.90 5.24 -8.65
CA LEU A 42 -6.73 4.67 -7.99
C LEU A 42 -6.40 5.43 -6.70
N LYS A 43 -6.44 6.77 -6.74
CA LYS A 43 -6.26 7.63 -5.57
C LYS A 43 -7.27 7.32 -4.47
N ARG A 44 -8.56 7.20 -4.83
CA ARG A 44 -9.61 6.80 -3.89
C ARG A 44 -9.32 5.43 -3.29
N ARG A 45 -8.92 4.45 -4.11
CA ARG A 45 -8.61 3.09 -3.62
C ARG A 45 -7.42 3.09 -2.65
N ILE A 46 -6.39 3.89 -2.90
CA ILE A 46 -5.25 4.06 -1.99
C ILE A 46 -5.69 4.69 -0.67
N ALA A 47 -6.56 5.70 -0.71
CA ALA A 47 -7.11 6.31 0.51
C ALA A 47 -7.95 5.31 1.33
N GLU A 48 -8.75 4.47 0.66
CA GLU A 48 -9.49 3.39 1.31
C GLU A 48 -8.55 2.38 2.00
N LEU A 49 -7.42 2.02 1.37
CA LEU A 49 -6.43 1.15 1.98
C LEU A 49 -5.82 1.76 3.25
N LEU A 50 -5.61 3.08 3.28
CA LEU A 50 -5.15 3.79 4.48
C LEU A 50 -6.15 3.63 5.63
N VAL A 51 -7.44 3.86 5.35
CA VAL A 51 -8.51 3.68 6.34
C VAL A 51 -8.63 2.21 6.79
N GLN A 52 -8.52 1.27 5.85
CA GLN A 52 -8.56 -0.16 6.14
C GLN A 52 -7.39 -0.60 7.02
N CYS A 53 -6.16 -0.12 6.75
CA CYS A 53 -5.00 -0.39 7.61
C CYS A 53 -5.20 0.17 9.02
N ARG A 54 -5.78 1.38 9.13
CA ARG A 54 -6.06 2.00 10.43
C ARG A 54 -7.05 1.19 11.27
N GLY A 55 -8.08 0.63 10.63
CA GLY A 55 -9.10 -0.19 11.31
C GLY A 55 -8.71 -1.65 11.51
N ASN A 56 -7.84 -2.20 10.66
CA ASN A 56 -7.36 -3.57 10.74
C ASN A 56 -5.90 -3.67 10.20
N PRO A 57 -4.88 -3.78 11.08
CA PRO A 57 -3.49 -3.92 10.66
C PRO A 57 -3.18 -5.24 9.94
N PHE A 58 -4.13 -6.18 9.89
CA PHE A 58 -3.95 -7.52 9.35
C PHE A 58 -4.62 -7.74 7.98
N ILE A 59 -5.12 -6.68 7.31
CA ILE A 59 -5.78 -6.82 5.99
C ILE A 59 -4.89 -7.43 4.90
N GLY A 60 -3.58 -7.26 5.01
CA GLY A 60 -2.62 -7.81 4.06
C GLY A 60 -2.18 -9.22 4.45
N GLU A 61 -1.96 -10.06 3.44
CA GLU A 61 -1.35 -11.37 3.60
C GLU A 61 0.08 -11.21 4.14
N LEU A 62 0.43 -12.01 5.15
CA LEU A 62 1.81 -12.10 5.62
C LEU A 62 2.70 -12.62 4.49
N MET A 63 3.81 -11.95 4.25
CA MET A 63 4.80 -12.39 3.28
C MET A 63 5.62 -13.54 3.89
N GLY A 64 5.96 -14.56 3.11
CA GLY A 64 6.91 -15.59 3.55
C GLY A 64 8.36 -15.16 3.28
N PRO A 65 9.35 -15.92 3.76
CA PRO A 65 10.77 -15.65 3.52
C PRO A 65 11.12 -15.59 2.03
N GLY A 66 10.46 -16.38 1.18
CA GLY A 66 10.46 -16.23 -0.28
C GLY A 66 11.81 -15.88 -0.92
N LEU A 67 11.76 -15.05 -1.97
CA LEU A 67 12.95 -14.52 -2.67
C LEU A 67 13.60 -13.34 -1.91
N HIS A 68 12.85 -12.72 -0.99
CA HIS A 68 13.24 -11.52 -0.26
C HIS A 68 13.04 -11.76 1.23
N PRO A 69 13.98 -12.46 1.91
CA PRO A 69 13.86 -12.80 3.32
C PRO A 69 13.66 -11.58 4.23
N GLU A 70 14.22 -10.44 3.84
CA GLU A 70 14.07 -9.15 4.54
C GLU A 70 12.61 -8.64 4.58
N LEU A 71 11.74 -9.16 3.70
CA LEU A 71 10.32 -8.84 3.67
C LEU A 71 9.45 -9.89 4.39
N ALA A 72 10.02 -10.90 5.05
CA ALA A 72 9.26 -11.99 5.68
C ALA A 72 8.26 -11.54 6.76
N ASN A 73 8.51 -10.42 7.42
CA ASN A 73 7.59 -9.86 8.42
C ASN A 73 6.70 -8.74 7.86
N CYS A 74 6.76 -8.51 6.55
CA CYS A 74 5.90 -7.54 5.88
C CYS A 74 4.58 -8.18 5.47
N ARG A 75 3.60 -7.32 5.22
CA ARG A 75 2.27 -7.67 4.73
C ARG A 75 2.04 -7.06 3.36
N ARG A 76 1.26 -7.76 2.54
CA ARG A 76 0.96 -7.35 1.18
C ARG A 76 -0.54 -7.32 0.92
N VAL A 77 -1.01 -6.20 0.41
CA VAL A 77 -2.35 -6.09 -0.19
C VAL A 77 -2.20 -6.04 -1.70
N ARG A 78 -2.95 -6.88 -2.41
CA ARG A 78 -3.10 -6.82 -3.88
C ARG A 78 -4.37 -6.03 -4.17
N PHE A 79 -4.29 -5.02 -5.04
CA PHE A 79 -5.44 -4.19 -5.33
C PHE A 79 -5.41 -3.64 -6.76
N ASP A 80 -6.58 -3.17 -7.21
CA ASP A 80 -6.79 -2.49 -8.47
C ASP A 80 -7.95 -1.50 -8.31
N ILE A 81 -8.29 -0.80 -9.39
CA ILE A 81 -9.48 0.03 -9.48
C ILE A 81 -10.72 -0.83 -9.79
N PRO A 82 -11.94 -0.41 -9.36
CA PRO A 82 -13.16 -1.22 -9.52
C PRO A 82 -13.52 -1.60 -10.96
N SER A 83 -13.13 -0.78 -11.94
CA SER A 83 -13.37 -1.06 -13.37
C SER A 83 -12.53 -2.22 -13.90
N HIS A 84 -11.45 -2.58 -13.21
CA HIS A 84 -10.54 -3.63 -13.64
C HIS A 84 -10.94 -5.00 -13.08
N LYS A 85 -11.25 -5.95 -13.96
CA LYS A 85 -11.73 -7.32 -13.60
C LYS A 85 -10.62 -8.39 -13.58
N ALA A 86 -9.43 -8.10 -14.10
CA ALA A 86 -8.34 -9.08 -14.20
C ALA A 86 -7.46 -9.12 -12.93
N LYS A 87 -6.29 -9.78 -13.01
CA LYS A 87 -5.33 -9.88 -11.89
C LYS A 87 -4.93 -8.48 -11.40
N PRO A 88 -4.97 -8.20 -10.07
CA PRO A 88 -4.65 -6.89 -9.54
C PRO A 88 -3.27 -6.38 -9.95
N ARG A 89 -3.23 -5.17 -10.51
CA ARG A 89 -2.02 -4.54 -11.07
C ARG A 89 -1.15 -3.89 -10.01
N PHE A 90 -1.68 -3.56 -8.83
CA PHE A 90 -0.95 -2.82 -7.80
C PHE A 90 -0.77 -3.62 -6.51
N ARG A 91 0.26 -3.24 -5.77
CA ARG A 91 0.61 -3.84 -4.47
C ARG A 91 0.93 -2.74 -3.47
N LEU A 92 0.33 -2.82 -2.30
CA LEU A 92 0.79 -2.14 -1.09
C LEU A 92 1.61 -3.15 -0.30
N ILE A 93 2.82 -2.76 0.12
CA ILE A 93 3.62 -3.53 1.08
C ILE A 93 3.84 -2.65 2.32
N TYR A 94 3.54 -3.20 3.49
CA TYR A 94 3.67 -2.51 4.76
C TYR A 94 4.17 -3.47 5.85
N ARG A 95 4.60 -2.95 6.99
CA ARG A 95 4.99 -3.72 8.16
C ARG A 95 4.19 -3.25 9.37
N ASN A 96 3.81 -4.17 10.25
CA ASN A 96 3.23 -3.83 11.54
C ASN A 96 4.36 -3.55 12.52
N GLU A 97 4.29 -2.44 13.25
CA GLU A 97 5.22 -2.16 14.35
C GLU A 97 4.46 -2.04 15.69
N PRO A 98 4.95 -2.65 16.79
CA PRO A 98 6.04 -3.62 16.82
C PRO A 98 5.70 -4.90 16.04
N ILE A 99 6.74 -5.62 15.58
CA ILE A 99 6.59 -6.88 14.84
C ILE A 99 5.95 -7.94 15.74
N ASP A 100 6.40 -7.98 16.99
CA ASP A 100 5.92 -8.92 18.00
C ASP A 100 4.90 -8.24 18.93
N GLY A 101 3.82 -8.95 19.22
CA GLY A 101 2.74 -8.46 20.07
C GLY A 101 1.65 -7.71 19.30
N ALA A 102 0.96 -6.80 19.99
CA ALA A 102 -0.13 -6.02 19.42
C ALA A 102 0.42 -4.87 18.55
N PRO A 103 0.09 -4.81 17.24
CA PRO A 103 0.52 -3.71 16.39
C PRO A 103 0.00 -2.36 16.89
N ALA A 104 0.89 -1.38 17.01
CA ALA A 104 0.53 0.01 17.27
C ALA A 104 0.43 0.83 15.98
N GLU A 105 1.16 0.42 14.94
CA GLU A 105 1.18 1.08 13.63
C GLU A 105 1.31 0.12 12.44
N CYS A 106 0.84 0.61 11.28
CA CYS A 106 1.10 0.08 9.95
C CYS A 106 2.04 1.02 9.21
N LYS A 107 3.32 0.64 9.11
CA LYS A 107 4.31 1.39 8.34
C LYS A 107 4.30 0.96 6.89
N TRP A 108 3.77 1.80 6.03
CA TRP A 108 3.76 1.59 4.59
C TRP A 108 5.17 1.73 4.04
N LEU A 109 5.63 0.71 3.31
CA LEU A 109 6.96 0.69 2.69
C LEU A 109 6.89 1.11 1.21
N THR A 110 5.81 0.78 0.50
CA THR A 110 5.61 1.18 -0.90
C THR A 110 4.18 0.92 -1.38
N VAL A 111 3.76 1.70 -2.38
CA VAL A 111 2.59 1.43 -3.21
C VAL A 111 3.07 1.42 -4.66
N ALA A 112 3.05 0.27 -5.34
CA ALA A 112 3.66 0.18 -6.66
C ALA A 112 3.04 -0.89 -7.55
N PRO A 113 3.30 -0.85 -8.87
CA PRO A 113 2.85 -1.89 -9.77
C PRO A 113 3.43 -3.27 -9.42
N ARG A 114 2.66 -4.30 -9.75
CA ARG A 114 3.07 -5.71 -9.72
C ARG A 114 4.13 -5.99 -10.79
N ALA A 115 4.02 -5.32 -11.94
CA ALA A 115 4.87 -5.53 -13.10
C ALA A 115 6.35 -5.40 -12.73
N GLY A 116 7.18 -6.35 -13.20
CA GLY A 116 8.62 -6.37 -12.92
C GLY A 116 8.99 -6.38 -11.43
N LEU A 117 8.11 -6.88 -10.54
CA LEU A 117 8.35 -6.90 -9.09
C LEU A 117 8.69 -5.53 -8.49
N GLN A 118 8.23 -4.43 -9.09
CA GLN A 118 8.58 -3.07 -8.63
C GLN A 118 8.26 -2.86 -7.15
N ALA A 119 7.08 -3.29 -6.70
CA ALA A 119 6.73 -3.23 -5.28
C ALA A 119 7.72 -3.96 -4.36
N HIS A 120 8.25 -5.13 -4.75
CA HIS A 120 9.19 -5.84 -3.87
C HIS A 120 10.54 -5.12 -3.82
N ARG A 121 11.00 -4.62 -4.97
CA ARG A 121 12.25 -3.86 -5.08
C ARG A 121 12.22 -2.57 -4.25
N ARG A 122 11.15 -1.77 -4.36
CA ARG A 122 10.97 -0.53 -3.58
C ARG A 122 10.82 -0.81 -2.08
N ALA A 123 10.04 -1.83 -1.70
CA ALA A 123 9.88 -2.21 -0.30
C ALA A 123 11.21 -2.62 0.35
N ARG A 124 12.02 -3.44 -0.34
CA ARG A 124 13.33 -3.89 0.15
C ARG A 124 14.27 -2.72 0.48
N GLN A 125 14.26 -1.68 -0.34
CA GLN A 125 15.13 -0.52 -0.14
C GLN A 125 14.73 0.33 1.08
N ARG A 126 13.54 0.08 1.65
CA ARG A 126 12.91 0.89 2.69
C ARG A 126 12.55 0.09 3.95
N SER A 127 12.83 -1.22 3.93
CA SER A 127 12.45 -2.20 4.96
C SER A 127 13.44 -2.30 6.11
#